data_AF-A0A3B0Y547-F1
#
_entry.id   AF-A0A3B0Y547-F1
#
_cell.length_a   1.000
_cell.length_b   1.000
_cell.length_c   1.000
_cell.angle_alpha   90.00
_cell.angle_beta   90.00
_cell.angle_gamma   90.00
#
_symmetry.space_group_name_H-M   'P 1'
#
loop_
_entity.id
_entity.type
_entity.pdbx_description
1 polymer ?
#
loop_
_entity_poly.entity_id
_entity_poly.type
_entity_poly.pdbx_seq_one_letter_code
_entity_poly.pdbx_strand_id
1 'polypeptide(L)'
;MDGKLDYHHDSLQDPEKKRGQSDSLRSQKKSTKAGVLALIRGLSNQVVVQLRLAAEFGIPHSQIFTEDYRGLSRREIEKLIIKHLRTGEEGLKKINQLGTDLLAHQIAVISGLDGIVRQTLETLDPKEIKKIKGVSNSKSKAWLAYSKVFTEFNENAIQRHQQIVIPGFVSAYVNARHNQERHPIKIDDLDESEEHS
;
A
#
# COMPACT_ATOMS: atom_id res chain seq x y z
N MET A 1 28.46 80.51 2.38
CA MET A 1 29.08 79.39 3.11
C MET A 1 27.98 78.77 3.94
N ASP A 2 27.32 77.74 3.42
CA ASP A 2 26.35 76.93 4.16
C ASP A 2 26.80 75.47 4.04
N GLY A 3 27.14 74.89 5.18
CA GLY A 3 27.66 73.53 5.29
C GLY A 3 26.54 72.51 5.19
N LYS A 4 26.68 71.60 4.23
CA LYS A 4 25.84 70.41 4.08
C LYS A 4 26.65 69.19 4.53
N LEU A 5 26.30 68.62 5.68
CA LEU A 5 26.80 67.34 6.17
C LEU A 5 25.65 66.33 6.07
N ASP A 6 25.57 65.61 4.96
CA ASP A 6 24.78 64.38 4.87
C ASP A 6 25.76 63.19 4.92
N TYR A 7 25.86 62.60 6.12
CA TYR A 7 26.54 61.33 6.32
C TYR A 7 25.70 60.23 5.66
N HIS A 8 26.16 59.70 4.53
CA HIS A 8 25.70 58.41 4.03
C HIS A 8 26.21 57.32 4.98
N HIS A 9 25.31 56.82 5.82
CA HIS A 9 25.50 55.65 6.66
C HIS A 9 25.46 54.40 5.77
N ASP A 10 26.54 54.14 5.05
CA ASP A 10 26.71 52.91 4.28
C ASP A 10 26.92 51.76 5.27
N SER A 11 25.81 51.12 5.62
CA SER A 11 25.79 49.96 6.50
C SER A 11 26.46 48.81 5.77
N LEU A 12 27.75 48.61 6.07
CA LEU A 12 28.50 47.37 5.89
C LEU A 12 27.64 46.20 6.40
N GLN A 13 26.91 45.56 5.50
CA GLN A 13 26.26 44.29 5.79
C GLN A 13 27.36 43.24 5.96
N ASP A 14 27.50 42.78 7.20
CA ASP A 14 28.41 41.76 7.67
C ASP A 14 28.43 40.51 6.76
N PRO A 15 29.55 40.18 6.09
CA PRO A 15 29.66 39.06 5.17
C PRO A 15 29.44 37.69 5.83
N GLU A 16 29.59 37.57 7.15
CA GLU A 16 29.32 36.32 7.87
C GLU A 16 27.82 36.00 7.97
N LYS A 17 26.96 37.02 8.08
CA LYS A 17 25.50 36.83 8.09
C LYS A 17 24.96 36.31 6.76
N LYS A 18 25.53 36.75 5.62
CA LYS A 18 25.14 36.24 4.29
C LYS A 18 25.60 34.80 4.07
N ARG A 19 26.76 34.41 4.61
CA ARG A 19 27.27 33.04 4.54
C ARG A 19 26.37 32.06 5.30
N GLY A 20 26.03 32.37 6.56
CA GLY A 20 25.14 31.53 7.38
C GLY A 20 23.72 31.37 6.83
N GLN A 21 23.16 32.40 6.18
CA GLN A 21 21.85 32.32 5.50
C GLN A 21 21.91 31.48 4.22
N SER A 22 23.01 31.56 3.47
CA SER A 22 23.19 30.77 2.24
C SER A 22 23.37 29.28 2.53
N ASP A 23 24.08 28.94 3.63
CA ASP A 23 24.32 27.56 4.05
C ASP A 23 23.07 26.91 4.67
N SER A 24 22.26 27.67 5.42
CA SER A 24 20.99 27.16 5.96
C SER A 24 19.96 26.88 4.85
N LEU A 25 19.81 27.77 3.87
CA LEU A 25 18.94 27.56 2.70
C LEU A 25 19.42 26.40 1.82
N ARG A 26 20.74 26.21 1.68
CA ARG A 26 21.32 25.09 0.93
C ARG A 26 21.14 23.76 1.66
N SER A 27 21.25 23.75 2.99
CA SER A 27 20.96 22.59 3.83
C SER A 27 19.48 22.20 3.77
N GLN A 28 18.58 23.17 3.87
CA GLN A 28 17.13 22.95 3.78
C GLN A 28 16.72 22.40 2.40
N LYS A 29 17.24 22.97 1.30
CA LYS A 29 16.98 22.45 -0.06
C LYS A 29 17.49 21.01 -0.25
N LYS A 30 18.65 20.66 0.33
CA LYS A 30 19.17 19.28 0.29
C LYS A 30 18.26 18.32 1.07
N SER A 31 17.79 18.72 2.24
CA SER A 31 16.86 17.94 3.07
C SER A 31 15.52 17.73 2.35
N THR A 32 14.93 18.77 1.78
CA THR A 32 13.68 18.66 0.99
C THR A 32 13.85 17.74 -0.21
N LYS A 33 14.97 17.84 -0.94
CA LYS A 33 15.25 16.94 -2.07
C LYS A 33 15.39 15.48 -1.62
N ALA A 34 16.08 15.22 -0.51
CA ALA A 34 16.20 13.88 0.06
C ALA A 34 14.84 13.32 0.48
N GLY A 35 14.00 14.14 1.12
CA GLY A 35 12.63 13.76 1.50
C GLY A 35 11.76 13.41 0.30
N VAL A 36 11.76 14.23 -0.75
CA VAL A 36 11.02 13.94 -1.99
C VAL A 36 11.50 12.64 -2.64
N LEU A 37 12.81 12.42 -2.70
CA LEU A 37 13.36 11.17 -3.24
C LEU A 37 12.96 9.95 -2.40
N ALA A 38 12.92 10.07 -1.07
CA ALA A 38 12.46 9.00 -0.20
C ALA A 38 10.98 8.65 -0.45
N LEU A 39 10.13 9.66 -0.65
CA LEU A 39 8.72 9.46 -1.01
C LEU A 39 8.56 8.77 -2.37
N ILE A 40 9.32 9.20 -3.38
CA ILE A 40 9.28 8.58 -4.72
C ILE A 40 9.71 7.12 -4.65
N ARG A 41 10.76 6.79 -3.89
CA ARG A 41 11.18 5.41 -3.66
C ARG A 41 10.12 4.60 -2.95
N GLY A 42 9.50 5.15 -1.89
CA GLY A 42 8.41 4.50 -1.17
C GLY A 42 7.23 4.18 -2.09
N LEU A 43 6.82 5.15 -2.93
CA LEU A 43 5.74 4.96 -3.89
C LEU A 43 6.10 3.90 -4.95
N SER A 44 7.33 3.93 -5.46
CA SER A 44 7.80 2.95 -6.45
C SER A 44 7.85 1.54 -5.87
N ASN A 45 8.35 1.38 -4.65
CA ASN A 45 8.29 0.12 -3.91
C ASN A 45 6.86 -0.40 -3.78
N GLN A 46 5.93 0.50 -3.48
CA GLN A 46 4.53 0.10 -3.33
C GLN A 46 3.94 -0.39 -4.65
N VAL A 47 4.23 0.26 -5.77
CA VAL A 47 3.82 -0.21 -7.10
C VAL A 47 4.36 -1.61 -7.38
N VAL A 48 5.67 -1.83 -7.20
CA VAL A 48 6.31 -3.14 -7.41
C VAL A 48 5.64 -4.22 -6.55
N VAL A 49 5.42 -3.94 -5.27
CA VAL A 49 4.78 -4.88 -4.35
C VAL A 49 3.34 -5.22 -4.80
N GLN A 50 2.54 -4.23 -5.22
CA GLN A 50 1.17 -4.52 -5.68
C GLN A 50 1.16 -5.29 -7.01
N LEU A 51 2.07 -5.01 -7.94
CA LEU A 51 2.18 -5.76 -9.19
C LEU A 51 2.52 -7.23 -8.92
N ARG A 52 3.50 -7.48 -8.05
CA ARG A 52 3.88 -8.84 -7.67
C ARG A 52 2.75 -9.56 -6.96
N LEU A 53 2.09 -8.90 -6.00
CA LEU A 53 0.94 -9.44 -5.30
C LEU A 53 -0.13 -9.90 -6.30
N ALA A 54 -0.45 -9.06 -7.27
CA ALA A 54 -1.41 -9.41 -8.29
C ALA A 54 -0.97 -10.55 -9.19
N ALA A 55 0.31 -10.60 -9.59
CA ALA A 55 0.85 -11.72 -10.34
C ALA A 55 0.70 -13.05 -9.56
N GLU A 56 1.00 -13.04 -8.26
CA GLU A 56 0.83 -14.20 -7.36
C GLU A 56 -0.64 -14.67 -7.28
N PHE A 57 -1.60 -13.74 -7.35
CA PHE A 57 -3.04 -14.05 -7.36
C PHE A 57 -3.64 -14.21 -8.76
N GLY A 58 -2.85 -14.11 -9.83
CA GLY A 58 -3.34 -14.18 -11.21
C GLY A 58 -4.27 -13.02 -11.62
N ILE A 59 -4.17 -11.87 -10.95
CA ILE A 59 -4.98 -10.67 -11.22
C ILE A 59 -4.34 -9.90 -12.39
N PRO A 60 -5.07 -9.61 -13.48
CA PRO A 60 -4.54 -8.84 -14.60
C PRO A 60 -4.11 -7.42 -14.19
N HIS A 61 -2.95 -6.96 -14.66
CA HIS A 61 -2.43 -5.62 -14.31
C HIS A 61 -3.39 -4.47 -14.61
N SER A 62 -4.17 -4.58 -15.70
CA SER A 62 -5.16 -3.58 -16.10
C SER A 62 -6.32 -3.44 -15.11
N GLN A 63 -6.46 -4.36 -14.15
CA GLN A 63 -7.45 -4.25 -13.06
C GLN A 63 -6.88 -3.58 -11.81
N ILE A 64 -5.57 -3.32 -11.77
CA ILE A 64 -4.87 -2.71 -10.63
C ILE A 64 -4.54 -1.26 -10.95
N PHE A 65 -3.93 -1.04 -12.12
CA PHE A 65 -3.41 0.25 -12.54
C PHE A 65 -4.01 0.65 -13.88
N THR A 66 -4.31 1.92 -13.99
CA THR A 66 -4.77 2.57 -15.23
C THR A 66 -3.60 2.72 -16.22
N GLU A 67 -2.41 3.00 -15.70
CA GLU A 67 -1.16 3.07 -16.46
C GLU A 67 -0.48 1.70 -16.52
N ASP A 68 0.21 1.41 -17.61
CA ASP A 68 0.94 0.15 -17.76
C ASP A 68 2.32 0.24 -17.11
N TYR A 69 2.45 -0.39 -15.94
CA TYR A 69 3.70 -0.56 -15.21
C TYR A 69 4.33 -1.95 -15.44
N ARG A 70 3.75 -2.78 -16.31
CA ARG A 70 4.19 -4.16 -16.52
C ARG A 70 5.62 -4.19 -17.06
N GLY A 71 6.46 -5.03 -16.45
CA GLY A 71 7.83 -5.23 -16.87
C GLY A 71 8.76 -4.03 -16.59
N LEU A 72 8.28 -3.02 -15.85
CA LEU A 72 9.13 -1.94 -15.39
C LEU A 72 9.81 -2.34 -14.09
N SER A 73 11.13 -2.22 -14.04
CA SER A 73 11.89 -2.30 -12.81
C SER A 73 11.53 -1.16 -11.85
N ARG A 74 11.86 -1.31 -10.56
CA ARG A 74 11.69 -0.25 -9.56
C ARG A 74 12.28 1.09 -10.04
N ARG A 75 13.49 1.05 -10.61
CA ARG A 75 14.20 2.24 -11.08
C ARG A 75 13.49 2.92 -12.25
N GLU A 76 12.80 2.17 -13.10
CA GLU A 76 12.02 2.72 -14.21
C GLU A 76 10.75 3.38 -13.72
N ILE A 77 10.08 2.77 -12.73
CA ILE A 77 8.93 3.37 -12.04
C ILE A 77 9.34 4.67 -11.33
N GLU A 78 10.48 4.69 -10.63
CA GLU A 78 11.02 5.92 -10.00
C GLU A 78 11.21 7.03 -11.04
N LYS A 79 11.82 6.70 -12.20
CA LYS A 79 12.03 7.65 -13.30
C LYS A 79 10.70 8.16 -13.87
N LEU A 80 9.70 7.30 -14.01
CA LEU A 80 8.38 7.64 -14.52
C LEU A 80 7.64 8.60 -13.56
N ILE A 81 7.69 8.33 -12.27
CA ILE A 81 7.13 9.23 -11.23
C ILE A 81 7.84 10.59 -11.25
N ILE A 82 9.18 10.61 -11.34
CA ILE A 82 9.94 11.86 -11.47
C ILE A 82 9.53 12.62 -12.74
N LYS A 83 9.34 11.92 -13.86
CA LYS A 83 8.87 12.51 -15.12
C LYS A 83 7.51 13.17 -14.91
N HIS A 84 6.55 12.46 -14.30
CA HIS A 84 5.22 12.99 -14.02
C HIS A 84 5.27 14.24 -13.14
N LEU A 85 6.03 14.22 -12.05
CA LEU A 85 6.18 15.40 -11.17
C LEU A 85 6.77 16.64 -11.88
N ARG A 86 7.45 16.48 -13.02
CA ARG A 86 8.03 17.58 -13.81
C ARG A 86 7.11 18.11 -14.91
N THR A 87 6.07 17.37 -15.28
CA THR A 87 5.15 17.73 -16.39
C THR A 87 4.00 18.66 -15.99
N GLY A 88 4.05 19.27 -14.80
CA GLY A 88 3.01 20.21 -14.34
C GLY A 88 1.69 19.51 -14.03
N GLU A 89 0.57 20.14 -14.39
CA GLU A 89 -0.77 19.69 -13.99
C GLU A 89 -1.13 18.29 -14.49
N GLU A 90 -0.85 17.96 -15.76
CA GLU A 90 -1.09 16.62 -16.32
C GLU A 90 -0.27 15.55 -15.60
N GLY A 91 0.93 15.91 -15.17
CA GLY A 91 1.76 15.06 -14.34
C GLY A 91 1.15 14.78 -12.96
N LEU A 92 0.60 15.81 -12.32
CA LEU A 92 -0.07 15.67 -11.03
C LEU A 92 -1.35 14.82 -11.13
N LYS A 93 -2.10 14.94 -12.23
CA LYS A 93 -3.25 14.05 -12.50
C LYS A 93 -2.84 12.58 -12.53
N LYS A 94 -1.73 12.25 -13.18
CA LYS A 94 -1.19 10.88 -13.21
C LYS A 94 -0.73 10.37 -11.84
N ILE A 95 -0.07 11.21 -11.04
CA ILE A 95 0.32 10.85 -9.67
C ILE A 95 -0.91 10.63 -8.77
N ASN A 96 -1.93 11.48 -8.90
CA ASN A 96 -3.20 11.30 -8.17
C ASN A 96 -3.89 10.00 -8.60
N GLN A 97 -3.96 9.72 -9.90
CA GLN A 97 -4.53 8.47 -10.40
C GLN A 97 -3.78 7.26 -9.85
N LEU A 98 -2.45 7.28 -9.84
CA LEU A 98 -1.63 6.23 -9.21
C LEU A 98 -2.00 6.03 -7.73
N GLY A 99 -2.20 7.13 -6.98
CA GLY A 99 -2.67 7.05 -5.59
C GLY A 99 -4.05 6.40 -5.47
N THR A 100 -4.99 6.77 -6.36
CA THR A 100 -6.34 6.18 -6.42
C THR A 100 -6.29 4.70 -6.75
N ASP A 101 -5.49 4.29 -7.73
CA ASP A 101 -5.30 2.90 -8.16
C ASP A 101 -4.75 2.05 -6.99
N LEU A 102 -3.73 2.56 -6.28
CA LEU A 102 -3.17 1.88 -5.11
C LEU A 102 -4.19 1.69 -3.99
N LEU A 103 -4.99 2.71 -3.68
CA LEU A 103 -6.02 2.64 -2.65
C LEU A 103 -7.15 1.69 -3.05
N ALA A 104 -7.63 1.78 -4.30
CA ALA A 104 -8.68 0.93 -4.81
C ALA A 104 -8.26 -0.55 -4.77
N HIS A 105 -7.03 -0.84 -5.17
CA HIS A 105 -6.50 -2.20 -5.11
C HIS A 105 -6.38 -2.71 -3.66
N GLN A 106 -5.88 -1.91 -2.72
CA GLN A 106 -5.81 -2.30 -1.30
C GLN A 106 -7.19 -2.59 -0.70
N ILE A 107 -8.20 -1.77 -1.02
CA ILE A 107 -9.58 -2.00 -0.60
C ILE A 107 -10.13 -3.28 -1.23
N ALA A 108 -9.83 -3.55 -2.50
CA ALA A 108 -10.24 -4.76 -3.19
C ALA A 108 -9.62 -6.02 -2.57
N VAL A 109 -8.33 -5.99 -2.22
CA VAL A 109 -7.64 -7.08 -1.52
C VAL A 109 -8.28 -7.36 -0.16
N ILE A 110 -8.55 -6.32 0.63
CA ILE A 110 -9.23 -6.47 1.94
C ILE A 110 -10.65 -7.03 1.76
N SER A 111 -11.38 -6.54 0.75
CA SER A 111 -12.73 -7.03 0.45
C SER A 111 -12.72 -8.48 -0.04
N GLY A 112 -11.66 -8.90 -0.74
CA GLY A 112 -11.45 -10.27 -1.19
C GLY A 112 -11.33 -11.28 -0.04
N LEU A 113 -10.93 -10.85 1.17
CA LEU A 113 -10.89 -11.72 2.35
C LEU A 113 -12.27 -12.28 2.70
N ASP A 114 -13.34 -11.52 2.51
CA ASP A 114 -14.71 -12.02 2.69
C ASP A 114 -15.06 -13.10 1.66
N GLY A 115 -14.55 -12.96 0.43
CA GLY A 115 -14.67 -13.97 -0.62
C GLY A 115 -14.04 -15.30 -0.23
N ILE A 116 -12.84 -15.27 0.37
CA ILE A 116 -12.15 -16.47 0.88
C ILE A 116 -12.99 -17.13 1.98
N VAL A 117 -13.53 -16.34 2.91
CA VAL A 117 -14.41 -16.87 3.98
C VAL A 117 -15.67 -17.47 3.38
N ARG A 118 -16.30 -16.83 2.39
CA ARG A 118 -17.49 -17.37 1.73
C ARG A 118 -17.21 -18.70 1.03
N GLN A 119 -16.12 -18.80 0.28
CA GLN A 119 -15.69 -20.04 -0.34
C GLN A 119 -15.40 -21.13 0.70
N THR A 120 -14.80 -20.77 1.83
CA THR A 120 -14.58 -21.69 2.95
C THR A 120 -15.91 -22.17 3.54
N LEU A 121 -16.88 -21.27 3.75
CA LEU A 121 -18.21 -21.63 4.22
C LEU A 121 -18.90 -22.58 3.23
N GLU A 122 -18.82 -22.36 1.92
CA GLU A 122 -19.37 -23.29 0.91
C GLU A 122 -18.86 -24.73 1.09
N THR A 123 -17.56 -24.91 1.40
CA THR A 123 -17.01 -26.25 1.70
C THR A 123 -17.51 -26.85 3.02
N LEU A 124 -17.99 -26.00 3.92
CA LEU A 124 -18.57 -26.36 5.20
C LEU A 124 -20.11 -26.43 5.15
N ASP A 125 -20.74 -26.34 3.98
CA ASP A 125 -22.20 -26.45 3.88
C ASP A 125 -22.70 -27.71 4.63
N PRO A 126 -23.66 -27.59 5.56
CA PRO A 126 -24.27 -28.72 6.23
C PRO A 126 -24.66 -29.87 5.30
N LYS A 127 -25.09 -29.58 4.08
CA LYS A 127 -25.42 -30.58 3.05
C LYS A 127 -24.19 -31.35 2.59
N GLU A 128 -23.07 -30.67 2.34
CA GLU A 128 -21.83 -31.30 1.91
C GLU A 128 -21.16 -32.09 3.04
N ILE A 129 -21.15 -31.54 4.26
CA ILE A 129 -20.64 -32.26 5.44
C ILE A 129 -21.44 -33.55 5.69
N LYS A 130 -22.76 -33.51 5.51
CA LYS A 130 -23.61 -34.69 5.69
C LYS A 130 -23.25 -35.81 4.71
N LYS A 131 -22.93 -35.47 3.46
CA LYS A 131 -22.50 -36.44 2.44
C LYS A 131 -21.15 -37.06 2.77
N ILE A 132 -20.20 -36.26 3.26
CA ILE A 132 -18.81 -36.69 3.48
C ILE A 132 -18.66 -37.49 4.79
N LYS A 133 -19.27 -37.04 5.88
CA LYS A 133 -19.04 -37.62 7.22
C LYS A 133 -20.07 -38.66 7.66
N GLY A 134 -21.01 -39.02 6.80
CA GLY A 134 -22.07 -39.98 7.14
C GLY A 134 -22.85 -39.57 8.39
N VAL A 135 -23.05 -38.27 8.60
CA VAL A 135 -23.67 -37.73 9.82
C VAL A 135 -25.15 -38.14 9.83
N SER A 136 -25.43 -39.28 10.46
CA SER A 136 -26.77 -39.87 10.55
C SER A 136 -27.72 -39.06 11.45
N ASN A 137 -27.17 -38.27 12.39
CA ASN A 137 -27.97 -37.61 13.43
C ASN A 137 -28.22 -36.12 13.17
N SER A 138 -28.77 -35.81 12.00
CA SER A 138 -29.12 -34.44 11.58
C SER A 138 -30.24 -33.77 12.40
N LYS A 139 -30.80 -34.48 13.40
CA LYS A 139 -31.77 -33.94 14.37
C LYS A 139 -31.16 -33.60 15.73
N SER A 140 -29.85 -33.83 15.91
CA SER A 140 -29.18 -33.42 17.15
C SER A 140 -29.22 -31.89 17.31
N LYS A 141 -29.38 -31.41 18.56
CA LYS A 141 -29.40 -29.97 18.85
C LYS A 141 -28.13 -29.27 18.36
N ALA A 142 -26.98 -29.93 18.45
CA ALA A 142 -25.71 -29.42 17.94
C ALA A 142 -25.72 -29.23 16.42
N TRP A 143 -26.28 -30.19 15.66
CA TRP A 143 -26.39 -30.07 14.21
C TRP A 143 -27.34 -28.95 13.77
N LEU A 144 -28.46 -28.79 14.47
CA LEU A 144 -29.40 -27.70 14.22
C LEU A 144 -28.79 -26.33 14.54
N ALA A 145 -28.07 -26.21 15.66
CA ALA A 145 -27.35 -25.00 16.02
C ALA A 145 -26.25 -24.66 15.00
N TYR A 146 -25.47 -25.65 14.58
CA TYR A 146 -24.48 -25.50 13.51
C TYR A 146 -25.11 -25.00 12.21
N SER A 147 -26.18 -25.66 11.75
CA SER A 147 -26.85 -25.30 10.50
C SER A 147 -27.40 -23.87 10.55
N LYS A 148 -27.92 -23.44 11.71
CA LYS A 148 -28.41 -22.07 11.93
C LYS A 148 -27.27 -21.05 11.84
N VAL A 149 -26.17 -21.29 12.56
CA VAL A 149 -24.99 -20.40 12.56
C VAL A 149 -24.38 -20.32 11.16
N PHE A 150 -24.33 -21.44 10.45
CA PHE A 150 -23.92 -21.48 9.05
C PHE A 150 -24.77 -20.57 8.17
N THR A 151 -26.11 -20.72 8.22
CA THR A 151 -27.04 -19.87 7.46
C THR A 151 -26.87 -18.40 7.80
N GLU A 152 -26.75 -18.07 9.08
CA GLU A 152 -26.56 -16.70 9.57
C GLU A 152 -25.29 -16.06 8.99
N PHE A 153 -24.16 -16.77 8.99
CA PHE A 153 -22.93 -16.25 8.36
C PHE A 153 -22.96 -16.25 6.84
N ASN A 154 -23.72 -17.15 6.20
CA ASN A 154 -23.81 -17.18 4.75
C ASN A 154 -24.66 -16.01 4.21
N GLU A 155 -25.77 -15.70 4.89
CA GLU A 155 -26.74 -14.68 4.47
C GLU A 155 -26.36 -13.27 4.94
N ASN A 156 -25.67 -13.13 6.08
CA ASN A 156 -25.34 -11.84 6.65
C ASN A 156 -23.85 -11.47 6.44
N ALA A 157 -23.57 -10.73 5.37
CA ALA A 157 -22.23 -10.27 5.03
C ALA A 157 -21.60 -9.38 6.12
N ILE A 158 -22.38 -8.51 6.76
CA ILE A 158 -21.89 -7.62 7.82
C ILE A 158 -21.42 -8.45 9.02
N GLN A 159 -22.24 -9.41 9.43
CA GLN A 159 -21.93 -10.27 10.57
C GLN A 159 -20.75 -11.20 10.29
N ARG A 160 -20.69 -11.80 9.11
CA ARG A 160 -19.54 -12.60 8.66
C ARG A 160 -18.26 -11.76 8.66
N HIS A 161 -18.33 -10.55 8.15
CA HIS A 161 -17.20 -9.64 8.14
C HIS A 161 -16.70 -9.29 9.55
N GLN A 162 -17.62 -8.94 10.46
CA GLN A 162 -17.28 -8.53 11.82
C GLN A 162 -16.81 -9.68 12.72
N GLN A 163 -17.39 -10.87 12.57
CA GLN A 163 -17.14 -11.99 13.50
C GLN A 163 -16.15 -13.02 12.99
N ILE A 164 -15.93 -13.10 11.67
CA ILE A 164 -15.02 -14.09 11.07
C ILE A 164 -13.86 -13.38 10.37
N VAL A 165 -14.15 -12.49 9.42
CA VAL A 165 -13.11 -11.89 8.56
C VAL A 165 -12.15 -11.02 9.37
N ILE A 166 -12.66 -10.02 10.10
CA ILE A 166 -11.82 -9.08 10.87
C ILE A 166 -10.97 -9.81 11.93
N PRO A 167 -11.54 -10.64 12.82
CA PRO A 167 -10.73 -11.30 13.86
C PRO A 167 -9.67 -12.24 13.28
N GLY A 168 -10.03 -13.00 12.23
CA GLY A 168 -9.10 -13.89 11.53
C GLY A 168 -7.95 -13.12 10.88
N PHE A 169 -8.28 -12.05 10.16
CA PHE A 169 -7.29 -11.17 9.53
C PHE A 169 -6.35 -10.52 10.55
N VAL A 170 -6.89 -9.89 11.61
CA VAL A 170 -6.08 -9.21 12.63
C VAL A 170 -5.11 -10.18 13.30
N SER A 171 -5.58 -11.38 13.67
CA SER A 171 -4.72 -12.40 14.27
C SER A 171 -3.60 -12.83 13.33
N ALA A 172 -3.93 -13.16 12.07
CA ALA A 172 -2.94 -13.55 11.07
C ALA A 172 -1.93 -12.44 10.77
N TYR A 173 -2.40 -11.20 10.66
CA TYR A 173 -1.56 -10.03 10.41
C TYR A 173 -0.55 -9.79 11.53
N VAL A 174 -1.01 -9.76 12.80
CA VAL A 174 -0.12 -9.56 13.95
C VAL A 174 0.95 -10.66 14.02
N ASN A 175 0.57 -11.92 13.78
CA ASN A 175 1.50 -13.03 13.73
C ASN A 175 2.52 -12.88 12.60
N ALA A 176 2.08 -12.52 11.39
CA ALA A 176 2.96 -12.29 10.25
C ALA A 176 3.97 -11.17 10.53
N ARG A 177 3.52 -10.06 11.14
CA ARG A 177 4.39 -8.94 11.50
C ARG A 177 5.46 -9.33 12.52
N HIS A 178 5.10 -10.05 13.58
CA HIS A 178 6.07 -10.56 14.54
C HIS A 178 7.10 -11.51 13.90
N ASN A 179 6.67 -12.36 12.97
CA ASN A 179 7.57 -13.27 12.28
C ASN A 179 8.52 -12.53 11.32
N GLN A 180 8.05 -11.47 10.66
CA GLN A 180 8.86 -10.64 9.77
C GLN A 180 9.91 -9.81 10.54
N GLU A 181 9.60 -9.37 11.77
CA GLU A 181 10.59 -8.70 12.63
C GLU A 181 11.72 -9.64 13.06
N ARG A 182 11.43 -10.96 13.15
CA ARG A 182 12.44 -12.00 13.41
C ARG A 182 13.21 -12.41 12.16
N HIS A 183 12.59 -12.32 10.99
CA HIS A 183 13.16 -12.65 9.69
C HIS A 183 12.88 -11.52 8.67
N PRO A 184 13.68 -10.45 8.67
CA PRO A 184 13.43 -9.29 7.83
C PRO A 184 13.59 -9.65 6.36
N ILE A 185 12.50 -9.50 5.60
CA ILE A 185 12.54 -9.55 4.14
C ILE A 185 13.24 -8.28 3.65
N LYS A 186 14.39 -8.42 2.98
CA LYS A 186 15.04 -7.29 2.30
C LYS A 186 14.30 -7.03 0.99
N ILE A 187 13.81 -5.80 0.83
CA ILE A 187 13.10 -5.39 -0.39
C ILE A 187 14.05 -5.42 -1.61
N ASP A 188 15.36 -5.23 -1.41
CA ASP A 188 16.36 -5.30 -2.49
C ASP A 188 16.62 -6.74 -2.98
N ASP A 189 16.36 -7.77 -2.17
CA ASP A 189 16.45 -9.18 -2.61
C ASP A 189 15.24 -9.59 -3.48
N LEU A 190 14.27 -8.70 -3.69
CA LEU A 190 13.05 -8.94 -4.47
C LEU A 190 13.18 -8.51 -5.95
N ASP A 191 14.23 -7.75 -6.31
CA ASP A 191 14.52 -7.30 -7.69
C ASP A 191 15.34 -8.36 -8.47
N GLU A 192 16.06 -9.28 -7.79
CA GLU A 192 16.99 -10.24 -8.44
C GLU A 192 16.33 -11.58 -8.85
N SER A 193 15.08 -11.84 -8.45
CA SER A 193 14.41 -13.12 -8.73
C SER A 193 13.76 -13.24 -10.11
N GLU A 194 13.77 -12.18 -10.94
CA GLU A 194 13.15 -12.20 -12.28
C GLU A 194 14.13 -12.32 -13.46
N GLU A 195 15.44 -12.42 -13.25
CA GLU A 195 16.37 -12.69 -14.37
C GLU A 195 16.37 -14.16 -14.84
N HIS A 196 15.68 -15.06 -14.14
CA HIS A 196 15.63 -16.49 -14.48
C HIS A 196 14.22 -17.09 -14.31
N SER A 197 13.27 -16.76 -15.19
CA SER A 197 12.10 -17.62 -15.51
C SER A 197 11.54 -17.30 -16.89
#